data_AF-A0A1R3GKY5-F1
#
_entry.id   AF-A0A1R3GKY5-F1
#
_cell.length_a   1.000
_cell.length_b   1.000
_cell.length_c   1.000
_cell.angle_alpha   90.00
_cell.angle_beta   90.00
_cell.angle_gamma   90.00
#
_symmetry.space_group_name_H-M   'P 1'
#
loop_
_entity.id
_entity.type
_entity.pdbx_description
1 polymer ?
#
loop_
_entity_poly.entity_id
_entity_poly.type
_entity_poly.pdbx_seq_one_letter_code
_entity_poly.pdbx_strand_id
1 'polypeptide(L)'
;MAAKTPSIHVFFLISFLLLLALIQFTQATKPGGIAIYWGQNGYETTLDETCATGLYKYVNIAFLNKFGSGRIPELNLAGHCNPKYGGCKVLSTAIRNCQKRGIKVMLSIGGGIGQYSLASKADAKTVATYLHNSFLGGVSTSRPLGNAVLDGIDFNIELCSTKYWDDLARYLAAYSRPGRKVYLSAAPQCPFPDRCLGAALNTALFDYIWV
;
A
#
# COMPACT_ATOMS: atom_id res chain seq x y z
N MET A 1 -34.46 -41.71 47.40
CA MET A 1 -33.98 -41.00 46.19
C MET A 1 -33.18 -39.80 46.65
N ALA A 2 -31.85 -39.87 46.59
CA ALA A 2 -30.97 -38.76 47.00
C ALA A 2 -30.65 -37.92 45.76
N ALA A 3 -31.25 -36.73 45.67
CA ALA A 3 -30.96 -35.77 44.61
C ALA A 3 -29.58 -35.16 44.88
N LYS A 4 -28.61 -35.45 44.00
CA LYS A 4 -27.29 -34.79 44.01
C LYS A 4 -27.49 -33.34 43.57
N THR A 5 -27.32 -32.41 44.49
CA THR A 5 -27.27 -30.97 44.21
C THR A 5 -26.04 -30.69 43.34
N PRO A 6 -26.17 -30.01 42.19
CA PRO A 6 -25.01 -29.60 41.41
C PRO A 6 -24.13 -28.68 42.26
N SER A 7 -22.83 -28.98 42.34
CA SER A 7 -21.86 -28.17 43.07
C SER A 7 -21.87 -26.75 42.52
N ILE A 8 -22.08 -25.76 43.39
CA ILE A 8 -22.12 -24.32 43.08
C ILE A 8 -20.92 -23.89 42.22
N HIS A 9 -19.77 -24.56 42.40
CA HIS A 9 -18.56 -24.35 41.59
C HIS A 9 -18.73 -24.63 40.09
N VAL A 10 -19.54 -25.62 39.72
CA VAL A 10 -19.85 -25.95 38.31
C VAL A 10 -20.67 -24.84 37.68
N PHE A 11 -21.60 -24.25 38.43
CA PHE A 11 -22.42 -23.13 37.96
C PHE A 11 -21.59 -21.87 37.73
N PHE A 12 -20.66 -21.56 38.64
CA PHE A 12 -19.72 -20.45 38.47
C PHE A 12 -18.76 -20.67 37.29
N LEU A 13 -18.26 -21.89 37.09
CA LEU A 13 -17.35 -22.21 35.99
C LEU A 13 -18.05 -22.07 34.62
N ILE A 14 -19.29 -22.55 34.51
CA ILE A 14 -20.12 -22.42 33.30
C ILE A 14 -20.44 -20.95 33.02
N SER A 15 -20.80 -20.18 34.06
CA SER A 15 -21.07 -18.74 33.91
C SER A 15 -19.83 -17.94 33.50
N PHE A 16 -18.64 -18.31 34.00
CA PHE A 16 -17.37 -17.69 33.62
C PHE A 16 -16.97 -18.03 32.18
N LEU A 17 -17.15 -19.28 31.75
CA LEU A 17 -16.91 -19.71 30.36
C LEU A 17 -17.91 -19.07 29.39
N LEU A 18 -19.17 -18.87 29.78
CA LEU A 18 -20.17 -18.12 29.01
C LEU A 18 -19.80 -16.64 28.90
N LEU A 19 -19.28 -16.03 29.97
CA LEU A 19 -18.78 -14.64 29.92
C LEU A 19 -17.56 -14.52 28.99
N LEU A 20 -16.62 -15.46 29.02
CA LEU A 20 -15.49 -15.53 28.10
C LEU A 20 -15.91 -15.76 26.65
N ALA A 21 -16.97 -16.55 26.42
CA ALA A 21 -17.57 -16.76 25.09
C ALA A 21 -18.32 -15.52 24.57
N LEU A 22 -18.86 -14.67 25.47
CA LEU A 22 -19.47 -13.38 25.12
C LEU A 22 -18.46 -12.28 24.78
N ILE A 23 -17.16 -12.48 25.06
CA ILE A 23 -16.06 -11.63 24.56
C ILE A 23 -15.68 -12.03 23.11
N GLN A 24 -16.60 -12.64 22.36
CA GLN A 24 -16.45 -12.81 20.93
C GLN A 24 -16.51 -11.46 20.22
N PHE A 25 -15.33 -11.02 19.79
CA PHE A 25 -15.06 -10.09 18.69
C PHE A 25 -16.19 -9.11 18.39
N THR A 26 -16.21 -7.99 19.09
CA THR A 26 -16.45 -6.75 18.35
C THR A 26 -15.33 -6.69 17.32
N GLN A 27 -15.60 -7.13 16.09
CA GLN A 27 -14.83 -6.62 14.97
C GLN A 27 -15.09 -5.13 15.03
N ALA A 28 -14.15 -4.39 15.63
CA ALA A 28 -14.11 -2.97 15.47
C ALA A 28 -14.10 -2.77 13.96
N THR A 29 -15.27 -2.41 13.40
CA THR A 29 -15.36 -1.93 12.04
C THR A 29 -14.45 -0.73 12.03
N LYS A 30 -13.21 -0.94 11.58
CA LYS A 30 -12.25 0.15 11.45
C LYS A 30 -13.00 1.17 10.60
N PRO A 31 -13.24 2.38 11.12
CA PRO A 31 -13.95 3.38 10.35
C PRO A 31 -13.24 3.51 9.01
N GLY A 32 -14.03 3.51 7.93
CA GLY A 32 -13.51 3.69 6.57
C GLY A 32 -12.59 4.91 6.53
N GLY A 33 -11.65 4.91 5.58
CA GLY A 33 -10.68 5.98 5.43
C GLY A 33 -10.81 6.62 4.06
N ILE A 34 -10.51 7.92 3.98
CA ILE A 34 -10.34 8.59 2.70
C ILE A 34 -8.91 8.32 2.22
N ALA A 35 -8.79 7.80 0.99
CA ALA A 35 -7.54 7.71 0.26
C ALA A 35 -7.46 8.87 -0.74
N ILE A 36 -6.29 9.48 -0.89
CA ILE A 36 -6.08 10.59 -1.81
C ILE A 36 -4.81 10.36 -2.64
N TYR A 37 -4.87 10.75 -3.91
CA TYR A 37 -3.69 10.86 -4.78
C TYR A 37 -3.09 12.25 -4.65
N TRP A 38 -1.76 12.30 -4.50
CA TRP A 38 -1.00 13.54 -4.34
C TRP A 38 0.24 13.50 -5.26
N GLY A 39 0.59 14.62 -5.88
CA GLY A 39 1.85 14.79 -6.59
C GLY A 39 1.70 15.11 -8.09
N GLN A 40 0.48 15.27 -8.61
CA GLN A 40 0.25 15.52 -10.04
C GLN A 40 -0.15 16.96 -10.38
N ASN A 41 -0.16 17.86 -9.40
CA ASN A 41 -0.33 19.28 -9.65
C ASN A 41 0.59 20.09 -8.74
N GLY A 42 1.57 20.82 -9.30
CA GLY A 42 2.50 21.63 -8.51
C GLY A 42 1.86 22.79 -7.74
N TYR A 43 0.59 23.10 -8.00
CA TYR A 43 -0.20 24.09 -7.26
C TYR A 43 -1.11 23.47 -6.19
N GLU A 44 -1.13 22.14 -6.05
CA GLU A 44 -1.80 21.50 -4.91
C GLU A 44 -1.01 21.73 -3.61
N THR A 45 -1.62 21.44 -2.47
CA THR A 45 -0.99 21.56 -1.16
C THR A 45 0.29 20.75 -1.07
N THR A 46 1.20 21.13 -0.17
CA THR A 46 2.36 20.27 0.13
C THR A 46 1.90 18.94 0.74
N LEU A 47 2.76 17.91 0.69
CA LEU A 47 2.44 16.62 1.31
C LEU A 47 2.20 16.75 2.84
N ASP A 48 2.94 17.62 3.52
CA ASP A 48 2.78 17.83 4.97
C ASP A 48 1.44 18.50 5.30
N GLU A 49 1.04 19.53 4.55
CA GLU A 49 -0.26 20.18 4.69
C GLU A 49 -1.41 19.21 4.38
N THR A 50 -1.27 18.43 3.30
CA THR A 50 -2.23 17.39 2.92
C THR A 50 -2.48 16.43 4.09
N CYS A 51 -1.40 15.95 4.72
CA CYS A 51 -1.49 15.06 5.89
C CYS A 51 -1.94 15.78 7.17
N ALA A 52 -1.70 17.09 7.30
CA ALA A 52 -2.12 17.89 8.44
C ALA A 52 -3.62 18.18 8.47
N THR A 53 -4.33 18.02 7.33
CA THR A 53 -5.79 18.19 7.27
C THR A 53 -6.57 17.29 8.22
N GLY A 54 -6.03 16.12 8.58
CA GLY A 54 -6.72 15.12 9.39
C GLY A 54 -7.81 14.34 8.64
N LEU A 55 -8.00 14.58 7.34
CA LEU A 55 -9.05 13.96 6.52
C LEU A 55 -8.66 12.57 6.01
N TYR A 56 -7.39 12.38 5.68
CA TYR A 56 -6.93 11.21 4.94
C TYR A 56 -6.37 10.12 5.85
N LYS A 57 -6.65 8.86 5.51
CA LYS A 57 -6.01 7.67 6.10
C LYS A 57 -4.94 7.09 5.21
N TYR A 58 -5.00 7.39 3.92
CA TYR A 58 -4.08 6.89 2.90
C TYR A 58 -3.70 8.02 1.95
N VAL A 59 -2.41 8.10 1.60
CA VAL A 59 -1.90 9.00 0.57
C VAL A 59 -1.12 8.17 -0.45
N ASN A 60 -1.51 8.27 -1.71
CA ASN A 60 -0.83 7.65 -2.84
C ASN A 60 0.02 8.72 -3.54
N ILE A 61 1.34 8.64 -3.40
CA ILE A 61 2.28 9.52 -4.09
C ILE A 61 2.31 9.11 -5.56
N ALA A 62 1.79 9.97 -6.42
CA ALA A 62 1.61 9.77 -7.85
C ALA A 62 2.64 10.59 -8.65
N PHE A 63 3.44 10.01 -9.55
CA PHE A 63 3.54 8.59 -9.92
C PHE A 63 4.99 8.18 -10.22
N LEU A 64 5.30 6.89 -10.03
CA LEU A 64 6.36 6.23 -10.79
C LEU A 64 5.78 5.78 -12.13
N ASN A 65 5.86 6.65 -13.13
CA ASN A 65 5.19 6.44 -14.42
C ASN A 65 6.14 5.96 -15.54
N LYS A 66 7.40 5.66 -15.21
CA LYS A 66 8.32 4.97 -16.11
C LYS A 66 9.03 3.84 -15.38
N PHE A 67 8.89 2.59 -15.83
CA PHE A 67 9.58 1.41 -15.27
C PHE A 67 9.35 0.12 -16.06
N GLY A 68 10.25 -0.86 -15.93
CA GLY A 68 10.13 -2.17 -16.56
C GLY A 68 10.51 -2.18 -18.04
N SER A 69 10.53 -3.36 -18.65
CA SER A 69 11.01 -3.62 -20.02
C SER A 69 12.38 -3.00 -20.31
N GLY A 70 13.31 -3.11 -19.37
CA GLY A 70 14.67 -2.57 -19.49
C GLY A 70 14.81 -1.05 -19.32
N ARG A 71 13.72 -0.33 -19.02
CA ARG A 71 13.76 1.13 -18.81
C ARG A 71 14.29 1.46 -17.42
N ILE A 72 15.06 2.55 -17.34
CA ILE A 72 15.43 3.17 -16.06
C ILE A 72 14.17 3.74 -15.41
N PRO A 73 13.83 3.37 -14.17
CA PRO A 73 12.62 3.90 -13.56
C PRO A 73 12.70 5.40 -13.26
N GLU A 74 11.63 6.13 -13.57
CA GLU A 74 11.54 7.57 -13.33
C GLU A 74 10.24 7.93 -12.60
N LEU A 75 10.42 8.74 -11.56
CA LEU A 75 9.33 9.35 -10.80
C LEU A 75 8.93 10.67 -11.48
N ASN A 76 7.65 10.98 -11.48
CA ASN A 76 7.11 12.27 -11.92
C ASN A 76 6.19 12.81 -10.82
N LEU A 77 6.57 13.94 -10.22
CA LEU A 77 5.77 14.66 -9.22
C LEU A 77 5.38 16.07 -9.71
N ALA A 78 5.08 16.18 -11.00
CA ALA A 78 4.69 17.42 -11.67
C ALA A 78 5.60 18.59 -11.28
N GLY A 79 5.02 19.66 -10.71
CA GLY A 79 5.74 20.87 -10.29
C GLY A 79 6.31 20.84 -8.87
N HIS A 80 6.13 19.76 -8.09
CA HIS A 80 6.56 19.74 -6.68
C HIS A 80 8.07 19.67 -6.51
N CYS A 81 8.73 18.81 -7.28
CA CYS A 81 10.17 18.62 -7.22
C CYS A 81 10.67 17.86 -8.45
N ASN A 82 11.96 18.00 -8.73
CA ASN A 82 12.64 17.20 -9.75
C ASN A 82 13.38 16.03 -9.08
N PRO A 83 13.07 14.76 -9.39
CA PRO A 83 13.75 13.63 -8.79
C PRO A 83 15.19 13.46 -9.31
N LYS A 84 15.54 14.06 -10.46
CA LYS A 84 16.92 14.10 -10.94
C LYS A 84 17.82 14.75 -9.89
N TYR A 85 19.00 14.18 -9.72
CA TYR A 85 20.01 14.62 -8.75
C TYR A 85 19.50 14.70 -7.29
N GLY A 86 18.37 14.03 -6.97
CA GLY A 86 17.84 13.95 -5.61
C GLY A 86 17.00 15.15 -5.15
N GLY A 87 16.48 15.98 -6.06
CA GLY A 87 15.66 17.14 -5.68
C GLY A 87 14.37 16.79 -4.92
N CYS A 88 13.85 15.57 -5.08
CA CYS A 88 12.68 15.10 -4.34
C CYS A 88 12.99 14.47 -2.97
N LYS A 89 14.26 14.41 -2.53
CA LYS A 89 14.61 13.89 -1.21
C LYS A 89 14.01 14.71 -0.06
N VAL A 90 13.64 15.96 -0.32
CA VAL A 90 12.96 16.86 0.62
C VAL A 90 11.65 16.26 1.16
N LEU A 91 10.96 15.43 0.36
CA LEU A 91 9.71 14.78 0.76
C LEU A 91 9.88 13.73 1.85
N SER A 92 11.12 13.29 2.12
CA SER A 92 11.41 12.28 3.14
C SER A 92 10.86 12.67 4.53
N THR A 93 10.94 13.96 4.89
CA THR A 93 10.43 14.43 6.18
C THR A 93 8.90 14.47 6.19
N ALA A 94 8.26 14.99 5.13
CA ALA A 94 6.80 15.03 5.01
C ALA A 94 6.18 13.62 5.07
N ILE A 95 6.78 12.64 4.37
CA ILE A 95 6.35 11.23 4.44
C ILE A 95 6.35 10.73 5.89
N ARG A 96 7.44 10.94 6.64
CA ARG A 96 7.52 10.54 8.05
C ARG A 96 6.50 11.27 8.92
N ASN A 97 6.21 12.54 8.63
CA ASN A 97 5.21 13.30 9.36
C ASN A 97 3.79 12.74 9.12
N CYS A 98 3.44 12.39 7.89
CA CYS A 98 2.20 11.67 7.58
C CYS A 98 2.12 10.34 8.36
N GLN A 99 3.18 9.55 8.33
CA GLN A 99 3.24 8.26 9.04
C GLN A 99 3.09 8.41 10.56
N LYS A 100 3.71 9.43 11.17
CA LYS A 100 3.54 9.76 12.59
C LYS A 100 2.09 10.11 12.96
N ARG A 101 1.30 10.60 12.00
CA ARG A 101 -0.15 10.86 12.15
C ARG A 101 -1.01 9.61 11.92
N GLY A 102 -0.39 8.45 11.67
CA GLY A 102 -1.09 7.20 11.38
C GLY A 102 -1.61 7.08 9.95
N ILE A 103 -1.17 7.96 9.04
CA ILE A 103 -1.51 7.94 7.62
C ILE A 103 -0.56 6.98 6.91
N LYS A 104 -1.10 6.04 6.12
CA LYS A 104 -0.27 5.18 5.26
C LYS A 104 0.10 5.93 3.99
N VAL A 105 1.37 5.92 3.65
CA VAL A 105 1.90 6.58 2.45
C VAL A 105 2.44 5.52 1.50
N MET A 106 1.79 5.39 0.34
CA MET A 106 2.17 4.44 -0.71
C MET A 106 2.76 5.18 -1.91
N LEU A 107 3.64 4.51 -2.65
CA LEU A 107 4.03 4.96 -4.00
C LEU A 107 3.04 4.37 -5.00
N SER A 108 2.42 5.22 -5.81
CA SER A 108 1.63 4.75 -6.95
C SER A 108 2.48 4.56 -8.19
N ILE A 109 2.42 3.36 -8.77
CA ILE A 109 3.06 3.02 -10.04
C ILE A 109 2.02 3.11 -11.16
N GLY A 110 2.43 3.65 -12.30
CA GLY A 110 1.58 3.76 -13.49
C GLY A 110 1.00 5.16 -13.71
N GLY A 111 -0.32 5.27 -13.70
CA GLY A 111 -1.11 6.47 -14.06
C GLY A 111 -1.48 6.52 -15.55
N GLY A 112 -2.45 7.36 -15.91
CA GLY A 112 -2.94 7.50 -17.28
C GLY A 112 -1.91 7.95 -18.33
N ILE A 113 -0.77 8.51 -17.90
CA ILE A 113 0.34 8.93 -18.77
C ILE A 113 1.66 8.36 -18.27
N GLY A 114 2.35 7.60 -19.11
CA GLY A 114 3.66 7.06 -18.78
C GLY A 114 4.21 6.10 -19.83
N GLN A 115 5.38 5.56 -19.51
CA GLN A 115 6.00 4.47 -20.25
C GLN A 115 6.30 3.37 -19.25
N TYR A 116 5.34 2.48 -19.00
CA TYR A 116 5.48 1.38 -18.05
C TYR A 116 4.87 0.09 -18.60
N SER A 117 5.55 -1.02 -18.36
CA SER A 117 5.09 -2.37 -18.70
C SER A 117 6.09 -3.40 -18.17
N LEU A 118 5.64 -4.63 -18.01
CA LEU A 118 6.48 -5.76 -17.61
C LEU A 118 6.65 -6.71 -18.79
N ALA A 119 7.90 -6.97 -19.19
CA ALA A 119 8.20 -7.82 -20.35
C ALA A 119 8.20 -9.32 -20.01
N SER A 120 8.46 -9.66 -18.75
CA SER A 120 8.54 -11.04 -18.26
C SER A 120 8.34 -11.10 -16.74
N LYS A 121 8.17 -12.31 -16.20
CA LYS A 121 8.24 -12.57 -14.76
C LYS A 121 9.57 -12.14 -14.14
N ALA A 122 10.68 -12.32 -14.87
CA ALA A 122 12.00 -11.86 -14.42
C ALA A 122 12.07 -10.33 -14.34
N ASP A 123 11.48 -9.63 -15.31
CA ASP A 123 11.36 -8.17 -15.30
C ASP A 123 10.48 -7.69 -14.14
N ALA A 124 9.36 -8.37 -13.86
CA ALA A 124 8.54 -8.10 -12.67
C ALA A 124 9.34 -8.25 -11.36
N LYS A 125 10.19 -9.27 -11.25
CA LYS A 125 11.10 -9.43 -10.09
C LYS A 125 12.13 -8.31 -10.00
N THR A 126 12.70 -7.88 -11.13
CA THR A 126 13.65 -6.76 -11.19
C THR A 126 12.98 -5.46 -10.73
N VAL A 127 11.77 -5.17 -11.22
CA VAL A 127 10.98 -4.01 -10.80
C VAL A 127 10.64 -4.10 -9.30
N ALA A 128 10.20 -5.26 -8.80
CA ALA A 128 9.94 -5.45 -7.37
C ALA A 128 11.18 -5.16 -6.51
N THR A 129 12.35 -5.63 -6.95
CA THR A 129 13.63 -5.39 -6.27
C THR A 129 13.99 -3.91 -6.25
N TYR A 130 13.81 -3.22 -7.38
CA TYR A 130 14.02 -1.78 -7.46
C TYR A 130 13.09 -1.02 -6.50
N LEU A 131 11.78 -1.32 -6.52
CA LEU A 131 10.80 -0.69 -5.63
C LEU A 131 11.17 -0.92 -4.16
N HIS A 132 11.56 -2.15 -3.82
CA HIS A 132 11.99 -2.49 -2.48
C HIS A 132 13.19 -1.66 -2.01
N ASN A 133 14.24 -1.57 -2.85
CA ASN A 133 15.50 -0.91 -2.51
C ASN A 133 15.42 0.62 -2.54
N SER A 134 14.57 1.19 -3.41
CA SER A 134 14.48 2.64 -3.61
C SER A 134 13.40 3.31 -2.76
N PHE A 135 12.33 2.59 -2.39
CA PHE A 135 11.16 3.20 -1.74
C PHE A 135 10.68 2.47 -0.49
N LEU A 136 10.89 1.14 -0.40
CA LEU A 136 10.52 0.35 0.78
C LEU A 136 11.74 0.12 1.68
N GLY A 137 11.75 -1.01 2.40
CA GLY A 137 12.74 -1.33 3.44
C GLY A 137 14.10 -1.83 2.96
N GLY A 138 14.36 -1.86 1.65
CA GLY A 138 15.66 -2.22 1.09
C GLY A 138 16.66 -1.07 1.14
N VAL A 139 17.84 -1.30 0.56
CA VAL A 139 18.96 -0.34 0.58
C VAL A 139 19.33 0.08 -0.85
N SER A 140 19.54 1.38 -1.03
CA SER A 140 20.03 1.98 -2.28
C SER A 140 20.86 3.22 -1.94
N THR A 141 21.93 3.48 -2.69
CA THR A 141 22.78 4.67 -2.53
C THR A 141 22.08 5.96 -2.98
N SER A 142 21.03 5.83 -3.81
CA SER A 142 20.24 6.97 -4.28
C SER A 142 18.76 6.63 -4.27
N ARG A 143 18.08 7.03 -3.20
CA ARG A 143 16.63 6.90 -3.04
C ARG A 143 15.93 8.18 -3.50
N PRO A 144 14.96 8.11 -4.45
CA PRO A 144 14.33 9.31 -5.03
C PRO A 144 13.61 10.22 -4.02
N LEU A 145 12.97 9.61 -3.00
CA LEU A 145 12.23 10.30 -1.93
C LEU A 145 13.03 10.37 -0.62
N GLY A 146 14.35 10.18 -0.70
CA GLY A 146 15.24 10.13 0.46
C GLY A 146 15.07 8.87 1.31
N ASN A 147 15.42 8.96 2.59
CA ASN A 147 15.54 7.80 3.49
C ASN A 147 14.20 7.36 4.10
N ALA A 148 13.08 7.94 3.67
CA ALA A 148 11.78 7.50 4.14
C ALA A 148 11.47 6.12 3.55
N VAL A 149 10.84 5.27 4.35
CA VAL A 149 10.38 3.95 3.94
C VAL A 149 8.86 4.04 3.81
N LEU A 150 8.36 3.89 2.58
CA LEU A 150 6.93 3.91 2.32
C LEU A 150 6.23 2.68 2.88
N ASP A 151 4.94 2.81 3.14
CA ASP A 151 4.11 1.73 3.69
C ASP A 151 3.80 0.66 2.65
N GLY A 152 3.78 1.01 1.37
CA GLY A 152 3.33 0.11 0.33
C GLY A 152 3.47 0.63 -1.09
N ILE A 153 2.97 -0.18 -2.03
CA ILE A 153 2.91 0.12 -3.45
C ILE A 153 1.46 0.07 -3.90
N ASP A 154 1.04 1.13 -4.56
CA ASP A 154 -0.24 1.23 -5.24
C ASP A 154 -0.10 0.93 -6.74
N PHE A 155 -0.96 0.08 -7.26
CA PHE A 155 -1.02 -0.32 -8.66
C PHE A 155 -2.13 0.47 -9.36
N ASN A 156 -1.77 1.60 -9.97
CA ASN A 156 -2.66 2.34 -10.86
C ASN A 156 -2.27 2.09 -12.32
N ILE A 157 -2.65 0.92 -12.85
CA ILE A 157 -2.21 0.46 -14.17
C ILE A 157 -3.30 0.71 -15.21
N GLU A 158 -3.12 1.74 -16.03
CA GLU A 158 -4.15 2.21 -16.98
C GLU A 158 -3.79 1.92 -18.45
N LEU A 159 -2.51 1.76 -18.79
CA LEU A 159 -2.03 1.52 -20.17
C LEU A 159 -2.07 0.04 -20.61
N CYS A 160 -2.54 -0.85 -19.73
CA CYS A 160 -3.05 -2.17 -20.09
C CYS A 160 -2.11 -3.15 -20.84
N SER A 161 -0.80 -3.14 -20.55
CA SER A 161 0.00 -4.37 -20.75
C SER A 161 -0.49 -5.41 -19.73
N THR A 162 -1.23 -6.44 -20.13
CA THR A 162 -1.99 -7.27 -19.17
C THR A 162 -1.18 -8.34 -18.42
N LYS A 163 0.14 -8.41 -18.61
CA LYS A 163 0.96 -9.53 -18.12
C LYS A 163 1.83 -9.13 -16.92
N TYR A 164 2.00 -10.09 -16.00
CA TYR A 164 2.98 -10.11 -14.89
C TYR A 164 2.75 -9.14 -13.72
N TRP A 165 1.61 -8.43 -13.67
CA TRP A 165 1.25 -7.62 -12.49
C TRP A 165 0.99 -8.48 -11.26
N ASP A 166 0.48 -9.70 -11.45
CA ASP A 166 0.29 -10.69 -10.39
C ASP A 166 1.64 -11.21 -9.85
N ASP A 167 2.62 -11.43 -10.73
CA ASP A 167 3.99 -11.74 -10.33
C ASP A 167 4.61 -10.58 -9.55
N LEU A 168 4.45 -9.34 -10.01
CA LEU A 168 4.93 -8.14 -9.30
C LEU A 168 4.31 -8.06 -7.89
N ALA A 169 3.00 -8.27 -7.77
CA ALA A 169 2.30 -8.29 -6.49
C ALA A 169 2.86 -9.38 -5.55
N ARG A 170 3.05 -10.61 -6.04
CA ARG A 170 3.67 -11.71 -5.27
C ARG A 170 5.07 -11.37 -4.78
N TYR A 171 5.92 -10.80 -5.65
CA TYR A 171 7.28 -10.43 -5.28
C TYR A 171 7.32 -9.30 -4.26
N LEU A 172 6.45 -8.29 -4.38
CA LEU A 172 6.37 -7.20 -3.40
C LEU A 172 5.84 -7.71 -2.05
N ALA A 173 4.79 -8.54 -2.06
CA ALA A 173 4.24 -9.14 -0.84
C ALA A 173 5.29 -9.96 -0.08
N ALA A 174 6.15 -10.68 -0.81
CA ALA A 174 7.23 -11.49 -0.24
C ALA A 174 8.31 -10.69 0.50
N TYR A 175 8.40 -9.36 0.30
CA TYR A 175 9.28 -8.50 1.09
C TYR A 175 8.71 -8.13 2.48
N SER A 176 7.46 -8.50 2.77
CA SER A 176 6.89 -8.33 4.11
C SER A 176 7.65 -9.15 5.16
N ARG A 177 7.88 -8.54 6.32
CA ARG A 177 8.53 -9.18 7.48
C ARG A 177 7.69 -8.95 8.74
N PRO A 178 7.87 -9.75 9.81
CA PRO A 178 7.24 -9.45 11.10
C PRO A 178 7.49 -8.00 11.52
N GLY A 179 6.42 -7.27 11.86
CA GLY A 179 6.49 -5.85 12.23
C GLY A 179 6.67 -4.86 11.06
N ARG A 180 6.84 -5.33 9.81
CA ARG A 180 6.99 -4.48 8.62
C ARG A 180 6.32 -5.12 7.41
N LYS A 181 5.00 -4.94 7.33
CA LYS A 181 4.19 -5.34 6.17
C LYS A 181 4.41 -4.36 5.01
N VAL A 182 4.53 -4.88 3.79
CA VAL A 182 4.39 -4.10 2.56
C VAL A 182 2.93 -4.13 2.16
N TYR A 183 2.24 -2.99 2.25
CA TYR A 183 0.85 -2.90 1.82
C TYR A 183 0.78 -2.88 0.29
N LEU A 184 -0.19 -3.59 -0.26
CA LEU A 184 -0.49 -3.56 -1.69
C LEU A 184 -1.87 -2.97 -1.90
N SER A 185 -1.96 -2.01 -2.81
CA SER A 185 -3.25 -1.47 -3.24
C SER A 185 -3.37 -1.41 -4.75
N ALA A 186 -4.61 -1.31 -5.23
CA ALA A 186 -4.91 -1.29 -6.65
C ALA A 186 -6.01 -0.28 -6.97
N ALA A 187 -5.88 0.33 -8.16
CA ALA A 187 -6.83 1.26 -8.76
C ALA A 187 -7.42 0.68 -10.07
N PRO A 188 -8.19 -0.44 -10.01
CA PRO A 188 -8.87 -0.93 -11.21
C PRO A 188 -9.89 0.09 -11.70
N GLN A 189 -10.21 0.04 -12.99
CA GLN A 189 -11.36 0.73 -13.53
C GLN A 189 -12.66 0.01 -13.13
N CYS A 190 -13.79 0.70 -13.24
CA CYS A 190 -15.08 0.14 -12.86
C CYS A 190 -15.57 -1.10 -13.65
N PRO A 191 -15.23 -1.32 -14.93
CA PRO A 191 -15.70 -2.51 -15.65
C PRO A 191 -15.06 -3.79 -15.13
N PHE A 192 -15.89 -4.77 -14.74
CA PHE A 192 -15.43 -6.05 -14.21
C PHE A 192 -15.54 -7.18 -15.26
N PRO A 193 -14.50 -8.04 -15.42
CA PRO A 193 -13.19 -7.96 -14.76
C PRO A 193 -12.32 -6.84 -15.32
N ASP A 194 -11.52 -6.21 -14.46
CA ASP A 194 -10.58 -5.18 -14.90
C ASP A 194 -9.54 -5.77 -15.85
N ARG A 195 -9.40 -5.15 -17.03
CA ARG A 195 -8.54 -5.65 -18.11
C ARG A 195 -7.06 -5.65 -17.71
N CYS A 196 -6.60 -4.66 -16.95
CA CYS A 196 -5.18 -4.46 -16.68
C CYS A 196 -4.76 -5.17 -15.38
N LEU A 197 -5.61 -5.18 -14.36
CA LEU A 197 -5.33 -5.61 -12.98
C LEU A 197 -6.06 -6.88 -12.57
N GLY A 198 -7.01 -7.42 -13.35
CA GLY A 198 -7.80 -8.60 -12.97
C GLY A 198 -6.95 -9.79 -12.52
N ALA A 199 -5.86 -10.11 -13.23
CA ALA A 199 -4.94 -11.18 -12.83
C ALA A 199 -4.23 -10.90 -11.49
N ALA A 200 -3.83 -9.64 -11.26
CA ALA A 200 -3.20 -9.22 -10.01
C ALA A 200 -4.19 -9.28 -8.84
N LEU A 201 -5.41 -8.79 -9.02
CA LEU A 201 -6.45 -8.84 -8.01
C LEU A 201 -6.80 -10.28 -7.60
N ASN A 202 -6.82 -11.22 -8.56
CA ASN A 202 -7.04 -12.64 -8.30
C ASN A 202 -5.97 -13.33 -7.43
N THR A 203 -4.86 -12.66 -7.13
CA THR A 203 -3.86 -13.17 -6.18
C THR A 203 -4.34 -13.14 -4.73
N ALA A 204 -5.38 -12.34 -4.42
CA ALA A 204 -5.83 -12.06 -3.06
C ALA A 204 -4.74 -11.47 -2.13
N LEU A 205 -3.75 -10.78 -2.71
CA LEU A 205 -2.65 -10.14 -1.96
C LEU A 205 -2.88 -8.65 -1.70
N PHE A 206 -3.87 -8.03 -2.35
CA PHE A 206 -4.16 -6.60 -2.22
C PHE A 206 -4.93 -6.31 -0.94
N ASP A 207 -4.44 -5.35 -0.17
CA ASP A 207 -5.03 -4.88 1.09
C ASP A 207 -6.14 -3.85 0.88
N TYR A 208 -5.99 -3.02 -0.17
CA TYR A 208 -6.92 -1.95 -0.50
C TYR A 208 -7.19 -1.93 -1.99
N ILE A 209 -8.45 -1.74 -2.37
CA ILE A 209 -8.87 -1.62 -3.77
C ILE A 209 -9.79 -0.40 -3.84
N TRP A 210 -9.46 0.56 -4.69
CA TRP A 210 -10.29 1.73 -4.99
C TRP A 210 -10.69 1.69 -6.46
N VAL A 211 -11.96 1.35 -6.68
CA VAL A 211 -12.61 1.22 -7.99
C VAL A 211 -13.09 2.58 -8.48
#